data_AF-A0A8T6H284-F1
#
_entry.id   AF-A0A8T6H284-F1
#
_cell.length_a   1.000
_cell.length_b   1.000
_cell.length_c   1.000
_cell.angle_alpha   90.00
_cell.angle_beta   90.00
_cell.angle_gamma   90.00
#
_symmetry.space_group_name_H-M   'P 1'
#
loop_
_entity.id
_entity.type
_entity.pdbx_description
1 polymer ?
#
loop_
_entity_poly.entity_id
_entity_poly.type
_entity_poly.pdbx_seq_one_letter_code
_entity_poly.pdbx_strand_id
1 'polypeptide(L)'
;MPSQAELHRELRGATAAETRRDLALELLARTNSRQYVDDCLRALNAEPARATLDESHREILRDKCLGYFAESKRDKAGLLREGLTRLLVHIAHPGDADIYTLGVATYHLQPVDDVAQNLRAVALAGLAPIDPPLACLYAARFLGERHTSVFNCEPAMTAIDVLVASNQRLPIYQFLLRGGEGMARSGRGELTGKALESLGADFPLYLYEELIGQYQALDQPTASMGIINHIIERRAEPLYDRLEALILSTRDKDLRRYGLVMMAAARDDALGARLLGMAKLARADDLPLFIEAVELCHLPGRTETLARLQKRLP
;
A
#
# COMPACT_ATOMS: atom_id res chain seq x y z
N MET A 1 -43.37 12.64 8.59
CA MET A 1 -41.97 12.28 8.27
C MET A 1 -41.68 10.94 8.93
N PRO A 2 -41.04 9.99 8.24
CA PRO A 2 -40.71 8.69 8.82
C PRO A 2 -39.74 8.87 10.00
N SER A 3 -39.92 8.04 11.03
CA SER A 3 -39.04 7.95 12.18
C SER A 3 -37.68 7.34 11.80
N GLN A 4 -36.65 7.56 12.63
CA GLN A 4 -35.32 6.97 12.38
C GLN A 4 -35.36 5.43 12.33
N ALA A 5 -36.23 4.81 13.13
CA ALA A 5 -36.40 3.35 13.15
C ALA A 5 -37.09 2.82 11.88
N GLU A 6 -38.03 3.58 11.31
CA GLU A 6 -38.67 3.25 10.03
C GLU A 6 -37.66 3.36 8.88
N LEU A 7 -36.93 4.48 8.79
CA LEU A 7 -35.87 4.66 7.79
C LEU A 7 -34.81 3.56 7.86
N HIS A 8 -34.39 3.16 9.06
CA HIS A 8 -33.42 2.09 9.25
C HIS A 8 -33.95 0.72 8.80
N ARG A 9 -35.24 0.44 9.07
CA ARG A 9 -35.89 -0.80 8.61
C ARG A 9 -36.00 -0.82 7.09
N GLU A 10 -36.39 0.28 6.49
CA GLU A 10 -36.48 0.44 5.03
C GLU A 10 -35.10 0.31 4.38
N LEU A 11 -34.07 0.94 4.95
CA LEU A 11 -32.69 0.83 4.48
C LEU A 11 -32.22 -0.64 4.43
N ARG A 12 -32.55 -1.43 5.45
CA ARG A 12 -32.22 -2.88 5.50
C ARG A 12 -32.97 -3.70 4.44
N GLY A 13 -34.16 -3.27 4.04
CA GLY A 13 -34.96 -3.91 3.01
C GLY A 13 -34.65 -3.45 1.58
N ALA A 14 -33.95 -2.33 1.40
CA ALA A 14 -33.69 -1.73 0.10
C ALA A 14 -32.71 -2.57 -0.73
N THR A 15 -33.13 -2.95 -1.94
CA THR A 15 -32.33 -3.70 -2.91
C THR A 15 -31.71 -2.82 -3.99
N ALA A 16 -32.44 -1.80 -4.45
CA ALA A 16 -31.96 -0.83 -5.44
C ALA A 16 -30.89 0.10 -4.86
N ALA A 17 -29.88 0.43 -5.67
CA ALA A 17 -28.71 1.19 -5.25
C ALA A 17 -29.07 2.61 -4.81
N GLU A 18 -29.86 3.30 -5.62
CA GLU A 18 -30.31 4.68 -5.43
C GLU A 18 -31.22 4.79 -4.21
N THR A 19 -32.19 3.88 -4.06
CA THR A 19 -33.06 3.84 -2.88
C THR A 19 -32.26 3.61 -1.61
N ARG A 20 -31.27 2.70 -1.64
CA ARG A 20 -30.39 2.46 -0.49
C ARG A 20 -29.56 3.69 -0.15
N ARG A 21 -28.99 4.36 -1.15
CA ARG A 21 -28.25 5.63 -0.99
C ARG A 21 -29.14 6.69 -0.34
N ASP A 22 -30.33 6.93 -0.89
CA ASP A 22 -31.23 8.00 -0.45
C ASP A 22 -31.71 7.78 1.00
N LEU A 23 -32.13 6.55 1.32
CA LEU A 23 -32.53 6.19 2.69
C LEU A 23 -31.35 6.32 3.68
N ALA A 24 -30.15 5.92 3.28
CA ALA A 24 -28.97 6.06 4.12
C ALA A 24 -28.61 7.53 4.35
N LEU A 25 -28.68 8.39 3.34
CA LEU A 25 -28.42 9.82 3.48
C LEU A 25 -29.48 10.52 4.33
N GLU A 26 -30.76 10.18 4.14
CA GLU A 26 -31.86 10.74 4.95
C GLU A 26 -31.71 10.34 6.43
N LEU A 27 -31.43 9.06 6.70
CA LEU A 27 -31.18 8.58 8.06
C LEU A 27 -29.91 9.22 8.65
N LEU A 28 -28.83 9.29 7.88
CA LEU A 28 -27.56 9.88 8.29
C LEU A 28 -27.77 11.33 8.69
N ALA A 29 -28.44 12.15 7.88
CA ALA A 29 -28.72 13.55 8.17
C ALA A 29 -29.38 13.74 9.55
N ARG A 30 -30.32 12.86 9.91
CA ARG A 30 -31.15 12.98 11.12
C ARG A 30 -30.55 12.35 12.36
N THR A 31 -29.67 11.36 12.21
CA THR A 31 -29.21 10.56 13.35
C THR A 31 -27.87 11.00 13.92
N ASN A 32 -27.74 10.78 15.22
CA ASN A 32 -26.53 10.92 16.01
C ASN A 32 -26.16 9.59 16.70
N SER A 33 -26.98 8.55 16.52
CA SER A 33 -26.79 7.21 17.08
C SER A 33 -25.65 6.51 16.35
N ARG A 34 -24.63 6.07 17.09
CA ARG A 34 -23.47 5.38 16.54
C ARG A 34 -23.87 4.21 15.63
N GLN A 35 -24.81 3.37 16.10
CA GLN A 35 -25.29 2.20 15.37
C GLN A 35 -25.88 2.59 14.00
N TYR A 36 -26.72 3.62 13.95
CA TYR A 36 -27.34 4.05 12.70
C TYR A 36 -26.36 4.70 11.76
N VAL A 37 -25.40 5.47 12.28
CA VAL A 37 -24.32 6.04 11.46
C VAL A 37 -23.44 4.94 10.87
N ASP A 38 -23.02 3.95 11.65
CA ASP A 38 -22.24 2.80 11.15
C ASP A 38 -22.99 2.04 10.06
N ASP A 39 -24.30 1.81 10.24
CA ASP A 39 -25.13 1.13 9.24
C ASP A 39 -25.30 1.97 7.95
N CYS A 40 -25.46 3.29 8.07
CA CYS A 40 -25.51 4.19 6.91
C CYS A 40 -24.17 4.21 6.16
N LEU A 41 -23.04 4.32 6.86
CA LEU A 41 -21.72 4.32 6.23
C LEU A 41 -21.41 2.98 5.55
N ARG A 42 -21.84 1.86 6.14
CA ARG A 42 -21.71 0.54 5.49
C ARG A 42 -22.53 0.49 4.20
N ALA A 43 -23.77 0.99 4.23
CA ALA A 43 -24.64 1.02 3.06
C ALA A 43 -24.08 1.92 1.94
N LEU A 44 -23.55 3.10 2.29
CA LEU A 44 -23.03 4.09 1.35
C LEU A 44 -21.65 3.72 0.79
N ASN A 45 -20.80 3.01 1.54
CA ASN A 45 -19.49 2.56 1.05
C ASN A 45 -19.56 1.26 0.22
N ALA A 46 -20.69 0.56 0.22
CA ALA A 46 -20.87 -0.66 -0.54
C ALA A 46 -21.20 -0.36 -2.01
N GLU A 47 -20.60 -1.11 -2.93
CA GLU A 47 -21.07 -1.13 -4.32
C GLU A 47 -22.43 -1.86 -4.42
N PRO A 48 -23.35 -1.43 -5.29
CA PRO A 48 -23.24 -0.31 -6.24
C PRO A 48 -23.65 1.06 -5.69
N ALA A 49 -24.07 1.17 -4.43
CA ALA A 49 -24.60 2.42 -3.87
C ALA A 49 -23.55 3.56 -3.81
N ARG A 50 -22.27 3.21 -3.60
CA ARG A 50 -21.20 4.21 -3.63
C ARG A 50 -21.10 4.90 -4.99
N ALA A 51 -21.14 4.13 -6.09
CA ALA A 51 -21.04 4.65 -7.45
C ALA A 51 -22.19 5.58 -7.87
N THR A 52 -23.30 5.61 -7.11
CA THR A 52 -24.41 6.54 -7.36
C THR A 52 -24.30 7.85 -6.59
N LEU A 53 -23.23 8.05 -5.80
CA LEU A 53 -22.97 9.32 -5.13
C LEU A 53 -22.40 10.34 -6.12
N ASP A 54 -22.86 11.58 -5.97
CA ASP A 54 -22.46 12.73 -6.76
C ASP A 54 -22.47 14.00 -5.89
N GLU A 55 -22.20 15.15 -6.51
CA GLU A 55 -22.14 16.44 -5.84
C GLU A 55 -23.44 16.82 -5.09
N SER A 56 -24.62 16.36 -5.55
CA SER A 56 -25.90 16.69 -4.90
C SER A 56 -26.03 16.09 -3.49
N HIS A 57 -25.26 15.04 -3.19
CA HIS A 57 -25.26 14.35 -1.90
C HIS A 57 -24.20 14.90 -0.94
N ARG A 58 -23.31 15.76 -1.43
CA ARG A 58 -22.11 16.22 -0.74
C ARG A 58 -22.41 16.95 0.57
N GLU A 59 -23.40 17.84 0.58
CA GLU A 59 -23.68 18.72 1.73
C GLU A 59 -23.99 17.91 2.99
N ILE A 60 -24.82 16.87 2.88
CA ILE A 60 -25.17 15.98 4.01
C ILE A 60 -23.93 15.27 4.56
N LEU A 61 -23.06 14.78 3.68
CA LEU A 61 -21.83 14.08 4.06
C LEU A 61 -20.83 15.03 4.72
N ARG A 62 -20.67 16.23 4.14
CA ARG A 62 -19.79 17.28 4.64
C ARG A 62 -20.20 17.73 6.03
N ASP A 63 -21.48 18.06 6.23
CA ASP A 63 -22.02 18.51 7.51
C ASP A 63 -21.83 17.43 8.59
N LYS A 64 -22.12 16.17 8.25
CA LYS A 64 -21.92 15.06 9.18
C LYS A 64 -20.44 14.89 9.53
N CYS A 65 -19.55 15.01 8.53
CA CYS A 65 -18.11 14.87 8.71
C CYS A 65 -17.55 15.96 9.64
N LEU A 66 -17.86 17.23 9.35
CA LEU A 66 -17.45 18.37 10.16
C LEU A 66 -17.98 18.29 11.60
N GLY A 67 -19.21 17.82 11.78
CA GLY A 67 -19.76 17.55 13.12
C GLY A 67 -18.91 16.58 13.94
N TYR A 68 -18.41 15.51 13.32
CA TYR A 68 -17.51 14.56 14.00
C TYR A 68 -16.09 15.08 14.21
N PHE A 69 -15.60 15.97 13.34
CA PHE A 69 -14.34 16.69 13.60
C PHE A 69 -14.47 17.64 14.80
N ALA A 70 -15.59 18.36 14.92
CA ALA A 70 -15.87 19.24 16.05
C ALA A 70 -16.05 18.47 17.37
N GLU A 71 -16.69 17.28 17.33
CA GLU A 71 -16.97 16.45 18.51
C GLU A 71 -16.18 15.13 18.53
N SER A 72 -14.85 15.22 18.43
CA SER A 72 -13.95 14.06 18.32
C SER A 72 -14.13 12.98 19.39
N LYS A 73 -14.66 13.30 20.58
CA LYS A 73 -14.95 12.33 21.65
C LYS A 73 -16.01 11.29 21.26
N ARG A 74 -16.87 11.59 20.29
CA ARG A 74 -17.91 10.68 19.77
C ARG A 74 -17.38 9.70 18.73
N ASP A 75 -16.17 9.94 18.24
CA ASP A 75 -15.47 9.10 17.27
C ASP A 75 -13.99 9.05 17.61
N LYS A 76 -13.69 8.54 18.81
CA LYS A 76 -12.30 8.46 19.32
C LYS A 76 -11.37 7.79 18.32
N ALA A 77 -11.75 6.63 17.81
CA ALA A 77 -10.94 5.89 16.84
C ALA A 77 -10.90 6.49 15.42
N GLY A 78 -11.62 7.58 15.15
CA GLY A 78 -11.60 8.23 13.83
C GLY A 78 -12.32 7.46 12.72
N LEU A 79 -12.96 6.32 13.03
CA LEU A 79 -13.58 5.43 12.04
C LEU A 79 -14.75 6.08 11.30
N LEU A 80 -15.55 6.90 12.01
CA LEU A 80 -16.66 7.64 11.40
C LEU A 80 -16.13 8.76 10.51
N ARG A 81 -15.14 9.51 11.00
CA ARG A 81 -14.47 10.54 10.20
C ARG A 81 -13.81 9.95 8.97
N GLU A 82 -13.14 8.81 9.09
CA GLU A 82 -12.55 8.08 7.97
C GLU A 82 -13.61 7.68 6.94
N GLY A 83 -14.69 7.03 7.38
CA GLY A 83 -15.76 6.58 6.50
C GLY A 83 -16.45 7.72 5.75
N LEU A 84 -16.72 8.83 6.44
CA LEU A 84 -17.30 10.04 5.83
C LEU A 84 -16.32 10.72 4.88
N THR A 85 -15.05 10.86 5.28
CA THR A 85 -14.00 11.45 4.44
C THR A 85 -13.84 10.62 3.16
N ARG A 86 -13.88 9.29 3.24
CA ARG A 86 -13.77 8.39 2.08
C ARG A 86 -14.90 8.60 1.07
N LEU A 87 -16.14 8.82 1.54
CA LEU A 87 -17.27 9.15 0.67
C LEU A 87 -17.08 10.53 0.01
N LEU A 88 -16.56 11.52 0.74
CA LEU A 88 -16.23 12.82 0.16
C LEU A 88 -15.09 12.73 -0.87
N VAL A 89 -14.05 11.93 -0.60
CA VAL A 89 -12.97 11.66 -1.57
C VAL A 89 -13.51 11.01 -2.85
N HIS A 90 -14.51 10.13 -2.73
CA HIS A 90 -15.17 9.56 -3.90
C HIS A 90 -15.89 10.60 -4.76
N ILE A 91 -16.56 11.58 -4.12
CA ILE A 91 -17.19 12.72 -4.81
C ILE A 91 -16.13 13.68 -5.39
N ALA A 92 -14.96 13.79 -4.73
CA ALA A 92 -13.80 14.55 -5.18
C ALA A 92 -14.03 16.05 -5.43
N HIS A 93 -14.90 16.69 -4.63
CA HIS A 93 -15.22 18.10 -4.81
C HIS A 93 -14.15 19.03 -4.16
N PRO A 94 -13.61 20.05 -4.88
CA PRO A 94 -12.55 20.93 -4.38
C PRO A 94 -12.86 21.67 -3.07
N GLY A 95 -14.14 21.97 -2.82
CA GLY A 95 -14.60 22.61 -1.59
C GLY A 95 -14.42 21.79 -0.30
N ASP A 96 -13.93 20.55 -0.37
CA ASP A 96 -13.65 19.69 0.78
C ASP A 96 -12.19 19.73 1.28
N ALA A 97 -11.38 20.65 0.72
CA ALA A 97 -9.98 20.83 1.11
C ALA A 97 -9.76 21.05 2.62
N ASP A 98 -10.68 21.73 3.29
CA ASP A 98 -10.65 21.97 4.74
C ASP A 98 -10.80 20.67 5.54
N ILE A 99 -11.71 19.78 5.13
CA ILE A 99 -11.90 18.46 5.74
C ILE A 99 -10.65 17.60 5.56
N TYR A 100 -10.07 17.59 4.35
CA TYR A 100 -8.85 16.82 4.10
C TYR A 100 -7.67 17.36 4.91
N THR A 101 -7.55 18.68 5.04
CA THR A 101 -6.54 19.33 5.89
C THR A 101 -6.71 18.95 7.37
N LEU A 102 -7.95 18.95 7.88
CA LEU A 102 -8.25 18.46 9.23
C LEU A 102 -7.89 16.98 9.40
N GLY A 103 -8.23 16.16 8.39
CA GLY A 103 -7.95 14.73 8.38
C GLY A 103 -6.46 14.41 8.49
N VAL A 104 -5.62 14.98 7.61
CA VAL A 104 -4.16 14.76 7.64
C VAL A 104 -3.51 15.27 8.93
N ALA A 105 -4.09 16.27 9.59
CA ALA A 105 -3.60 16.79 10.85
C ALA A 105 -4.05 15.97 12.09
N THR A 106 -4.95 14.99 11.93
CA THR A 106 -5.57 14.29 13.06
C THR A 106 -4.74 13.12 13.56
N TYR A 107 -4.30 13.20 14.81
CA TYR A 107 -3.73 12.07 15.56
C TYR A 107 -4.65 11.72 16.72
N HIS A 108 -4.87 10.43 16.96
CA HIS A 108 -5.59 9.96 18.13
C HIS A 108 -4.83 8.84 18.82
N LEU A 109 -4.07 9.21 19.85
CA LEU A 109 -3.25 8.26 20.60
C LEU A 109 -4.08 7.53 21.66
N GLN A 110 -4.09 6.20 21.60
CA GLN A 110 -4.66 5.32 22.61
C GLN A 110 -3.56 4.43 23.19
N PRO A 111 -3.44 4.44 24.53
CA PRO A 111 -2.31 4.94 25.32
C PRO A 111 -0.90 5.04 24.68
N VAL A 112 -0.57 4.25 23.65
CA VAL A 112 0.74 4.26 22.98
C VAL A 112 0.60 4.39 21.45
N ASP A 113 -0.44 3.80 20.86
CA ASP A 113 -0.60 3.73 19.41
C ASP A 113 -1.57 4.80 18.89
N ASP A 114 -1.24 5.38 17.76
CA ASP A 114 -2.24 6.13 16.99
C ASP A 114 -3.27 5.15 16.41
N VAL A 115 -4.52 5.59 16.30
CA VAL A 115 -5.60 4.83 15.63
C VAL A 115 -6.24 5.62 14.49
N ALA A 116 -5.74 6.83 14.19
CA ALA A 116 -6.26 7.70 13.13
C ALA A 116 -5.44 7.61 11.82
N GLN A 117 -4.57 6.61 11.65
CA GLN A 117 -3.71 6.48 10.47
C GLN A 117 -4.50 6.41 9.15
N ASN A 118 -5.57 5.62 9.13
CA ASN A 118 -6.39 5.45 7.93
C ASN A 118 -7.16 6.74 7.58
N LEU A 119 -7.58 7.52 8.59
CA LEU A 119 -8.15 8.84 8.36
C LEU A 119 -7.11 9.76 7.68
N ARG A 120 -5.86 9.75 8.17
CA ARG A 120 -4.78 10.54 7.57
C ARG A 120 -4.45 10.08 6.15
N ALA A 121 -4.46 8.77 5.88
CA ALA A 121 -4.27 8.21 4.55
C ALA A 121 -5.38 8.69 3.58
N VAL A 122 -6.64 8.48 3.93
CA VAL A 122 -7.79 8.87 3.09
C VAL A 122 -7.81 10.38 2.86
N ALA A 123 -7.56 11.17 3.90
CA ALA A 123 -7.50 12.62 3.79
C ALA A 123 -6.35 13.08 2.90
N LEU A 124 -5.17 12.44 2.98
CA LEU A 124 -4.04 12.73 2.10
C LEU A 124 -4.38 12.44 0.63
N ALA A 125 -5.04 11.31 0.35
CA ALA A 125 -5.50 10.96 -0.98
C ALA A 125 -6.52 11.98 -1.53
N GLY A 126 -7.42 12.49 -0.68
CA GLY A 126 -8.36 13.56 -1.03
C GLY A 126 -7.71 14.91 -1.27
N LEU A 127 -6.66 15.23 -0.51
CA LEU A 127 -5.93 16.50 -0.62
C LEU A 127 -5.09 16.56 -1.90
N ALA A 128 -4.49 15.42 -2.30
CA ALA A 128 -3.57 15.34 -3.44
C ALA A 128 -4.09 15.96 -4.76
N PRO A 129 -5.33 15.70 -5.22
CA PRO A 129 -5.85 16.34 -6.43
C PRO A 129 -6.24 17.81 -6.27
N ILE A 130 -6.41 18.32 -5.04
CA ILE A 130 -6.93 19.67 -4.77
C ILE A 130 -5.79 20.65 -4.45
N ASP A 131 -4.86 20.24 -3.59
CA ASP A 131 -3.66 21.00 -3.23
C ASP A 131 -2.44 20.08 -3.28
N PRO A 132 -1.91 19.79 -4.49
CA PRO A 132 -0.76 18.90 -4.65
C PRO A 132 0.49 19.34 -3.88
N PRO A 133 0.88 20.63 -3.83
CA PRO A 133 2.00 21.08 -3.02
C PRO A 133 1.85 20.75 -1.53
N LEU A 134 0.69 21.04 -0.93
CA LEU A 134 0.44 20.74 0.47
C LEU A 134 0.39 19.23 0.74
N ALA A 135 -0.24 18.47 -0.16
CA ALA A 135 -0.27 17.01 -0.07
C ALA A 135 1.15 16.41 -0.11
N CYS A 136 2.04 16.92 -0.96
CA CYS A 136 3.43 16.47 -1.00
C CYS A 136 4.19 16.76 0.31
N LEU A 137 3.92 17.90 0.96
CA LEU A 137 4.51 18.22 2.27
C LEU A 137 4.04 17.24 3.35
N TYR A 138 2.75 16.92 3.39
CA TYR A 138 2.22 15.90 4.31
C TYR A 138 2.74 14.50 4.00
N ALA A 139 2.78 14.12 2.72
CA ALA A 139 3.30 12.83 2.30
C ALA A 139 4.78 12.66 2.72
N ALA A 140 5.63 13.65 2.43
CA ALA A 140 7.02 13.64 2.87
C ALA A 140 7.17 13.53 4.40
N ARG A 141 6.28 14.19 5.16
CA ARG A 141 6.25 14.07 6.63
C ARG A 141 5.82 12.68 7.12
N PHE A 142 4.85 12.06 6.46
CA PHE A 142 4.35 10.73 6.84
C PHE A 142 5.34 9.62 6.49
N LEU A 143 6.22 9.83 5.51
CA LEU A 143 7.33 8.92 5.25
C LEU A 143 8.26 8.83 6.47
N GLY A 144 8.26 7.67 7.14
CA GLY A 144 9.15 7.41 8.27
C GLY A 144 8.66 7.96 9.61
N GLU A 145 7.41 8.40 9.73
CA GLU A 145 6.88 8.82 11.03
C GLU A 145 6.61 7.62 11.95
N ARG A 146 6.76 7.81 13.27
CA ARG A 146 6.50 6.74 14.26
C ARG A 146 5.06 6.22 14.28
N HIS A 147 4.13 7.04 13.82
CA HIS A 147 2.68 6.80 13.89
C HIS A 147 2.15 6.04 12.68
N THR A 148 3.03 5.50 11.84
CA THR A 148 2.66 4.56 10.79
C THR A 148 2.22 3.23 11.38
N SER A 149 1.05 2.75 10.95
CA SER A 149 0.48 1.47 11.34
C SER A 149 1.45 0.32 11.03
N VAL A 150 1.57 -0.62 11.97
CA VAL A 150 2.37 -1.84 11.75
C VAL A 150 1.66 -2.81 10.80
N PHE A 151 0.32 -2.77 10.74
CA PHE A 151 -0.47 -3.78 10.04
C PHE A 151 -0.65 -3.50 8.54
N ASN A 152 -0.80 -2.23 8.16
CA ASN A 152 -1.05 -1.83 6.78
C ASN A 152 -0.14 -0.70 6.31
N CYS A 153 0.82 -0.28 7.12
CA CYS A 153 1.78 0.78 6.81
C CYS A 153 1.15 2.14 6.46
N GLU A 154 -0.11 2.40 6.82
CA GLU A 154 -0.73 3.70 6.64
C GLU A 154 -0.30 4.68 7.74
N PRO A 155 -0.21 6.00 7.47
CA PRO A 155 -0.49 6.65 6.19
C PRO A 155 0.70 6.67 5.21
N ALA A 156 1.81 5.99 5.55
CA ALA A 156 3.05 6.08 4.79
C ALA A 156 2.95 5.40 3.41
N MET A 157 2.14 4.33 3.27
CA MET A 157 1.87 3.72 1.96
C MET A 157 1.19 4.70 1.01
N THR A 158 0.09 5.32 1.45
CA THR A 158 -0.57 6.37 0.68
C THR A 158 0.37 7.54 0.38
N ALA A 159 1.26 7.89 1.31
CA ALA A 159 2.25 8.94 1.10
C ALA A 159 3.24 8.61 -0.04
N ILE A 160 3.70 7.36 -0.15
CA ILE A 160 4.53 6.92 -1.29
C ILE A 160 3.75 7.13 -2.59
N ASP A 161 2.50 6.67 -2.66
CA ASP A 161 1.70 6.76 -3.87
C ASP A 161 1.46 8.21 -4.31
N VAL A 162 1.18 9.13 -3.36
CA VAL A 162 1.04 10.57 -3.63
C VAL A 162 2.35 11.18 -4.15
N LEU A 163 3.48 10.83 -3.56
CA LEU A 163 4.79 11.32 -4.00
C LEU A 163 5.16 10.80 -5.38
N VAL A 164 4.91 9.52 -5.66
CA VAL A 164 5.11 8.92 -6.99
C VAL A 164 4.24 9.61 -8.03
N ALA A 165 2.94 9.78 -7.76
CA ALA A 165 2.01 10.47 -8.66
C ALA A 165 2.43 11.93 -8.93
N SER A 166 3.08 12.58 -7.97
CA SER A 166 3.60 13.95 -8.08
C SER A 166 5.04 14.03 -8.59
N ASN A 167 5.62 12.90 -9.02
CA ASN A 167 7.01 12.76 -9.46
C ASN A 167 8.05 13.27 -8.43
N GLN A 168 7.74 13.17 -7.14
CA GLN A 168 8.58 13.59 -6.01
C GLN A 168 9.36 12.40 -5.45
N ARG A 169 10.46 12.03 -6.12
CA ARG A 169 11.29 10.88 -5.72
C ARG A 169 12.26 11.19 -4.57
N LEU A 170 12.67 12.45 -4.42
CA LEU A 170 13.67 12.85 -3.42
C LEU A 170 13.25 12.54 -1.97
N PRO A 171 11.99 12.79 -1.54
CA PRO A 171 11.55 12.40 -0.21
C PRO A 171 11.57 10.87 0.01
N ILE A 172 11.24 10.08 -1.01
CA ILE A 172 11.28 8.60 -0.95
C ILE A 172 12.74 8.13 -0.76
N TYR A 173 13.67 8.69 -1.54
CA TYR A 173 15.09 8.39 -1.39
C TYR A 173 15.62 8.78 -0.01
N GLN A 174 15.29 9.99 0.47
CA GLN A 174 15.68 10.45 1.80
C GLN A 174 15.13 9.55 2.91
N PHE A 175 13.90 9.07 2.76
CA PHE A 175 13.30 8.09 3.68
C PHE A 175 14.11 6.79 3.71
N LEU A 176 14.48 6.23 2.56
CA LEU A 176 15.28 5.01 2.49
C LEU A 176 16.64 5.19 3.17
N LEU A 177 17.31 6.32 2.98
CA LEU A 177 18.59 6.61 3.62
C LEU A 177 18.52 6.75 5.15
N ARG A 178 17.39 7.22 5.71
CA ARG A 178 17.34 7.68 7.12
C ARG A 178 16.37 6.92 8.01
N GLY A 179 15.24 6.48 7.46
CA GLY A 179 14.14 5.88 8.22
C GLY A 179 13.76 4.47 7.79
N GLY A 180 14.03 4.10 6.54
CA GLY A 180 13.56 2.84 5.96
C GLY A 180 14.12 1.60 6.69
N GLU A 181 15.39 1.61 7.10
CA GLU A 181 15.94 0.51 7.92
C GLU A 181 15.19 0.32 9.24
N GLY A 182 14.90 1.42 9.95
CA GLY A 182 14.16 1.37 11.21
C GLY A 182 12.75 0.83 11.01
N MET A 183 12.09 1.25 9.93
CA MET A 183 10.77 0.74 9.56
C MET A 183 10.80 -0.76 9.24
N ALA A 184 11.73 -1.21 8.40
CA ALA A 184 11.89 -2.61 8.07
C ALA A 184 12.14 -3.50 9.30
N ARG A 185 13.03 -3.08 10.21
CA ARG A 185 13.29 -3.81 11.47
C ARG A 185 12.09 -3.86 12.41
N SER A 186 11.22 -2.85 12.35
CA SER A 186 10.02 -2.74 13.20
C SER A 186 8.78 -3.45 12.65
N GLY A 187 8.93 -4.33 11.66
CA GLY A 187 7.82 -5.08 11.06
C GLY A 187 7.12 -4.37 9.90
N ARG A 188 7.64 -3.21 9.44
CA ARG A 188 7.09 -2.43 8.32
C ARG A 188 7.98 -2.53 7.07
N GLY A 189 8.48 -3.74 6.79
CA GLY A 189 9.36 -3.97 5.64
C GLY A 189 8.65 -3.79 4.30
N GLU A 190 7.33 -4.01 4.23
CA GLU A 190 6.52 -3.76 3.03
C GLU A 190 6.57 -2.29 2.59
N LEU A 191 6.49 -1.36 3.53
CA LEU A 191 6.66 0.08 3.26
C LEU A 191 8.02 0.37 2.62
N THR A 192 9.06 -0.28 3.14
CA THR A 192 10.45 -0.10 2.66
C THR A 192 10.62 -0.70 1.28
N GLY A 193 10.08 -1.90 1.05
CA GLY A 193 10.06 -2.55 -0.26
C GLY A 193 9.32 -1.71 -1.30
N LYS A 194 8.14 -1.21 -0.96
CA LYS A 194 7.38 -0.30 -1.83
C LYS A 194 8.16 0.98 -2.15
N ALA A 195 8.85 1.57 -1.16
CA ALA A 195 9.68 2.75 -1.39
C ALA A 195 10.85 2.47 -2.34
N LEU A 196 11.54 1.33 -2.20
CA LEU A 196 12.62 0.90 -3.09
C LEU A 196 12.13 0.68 -4.53
N GLU A 197 10.96 0.07 -4.68
CA GLU A 197 10.31 -0.12 -5.99
C GLU A 197 9.94 1.23 -6.64
N SER A 198 9.46 2.16 -5.82
CA SER A 198 8.89 3.45 -6.22
C SER A 198 9.91 4.52 -6.64
N LEU A 199 11.21 4.28 -6.48
CA LEU A 199 12.24 5.21 -6.98
C LEU A 199 12.21 5.34 -8.52
N GLY A 200 11.71 4.33 -9.22
CA GLY A 200 11.47 4.37 -10.67
C GLY A 200 12.74 4.20 -11.52
N ALA A 201 12.53 3.96 -12.82
CA ALA A 201 13.60 3.56 -13.75
C ALA A 201 14.67 4.65 -13.99
N ASP A 202 14.30 5.93 -13.93
CA ASP A 202 15.24 7.03 -14.17
C ASP A 202 16.02 7.43 -12.91
N PHE A 203 15.87 6.70 -11.80
CA PHE A 203 16.65 6.95 -10.61
C PHE A 203 18.13 6.60 -10.86
N PRO A 204 19.10 7.42 -10.42
CA PRO A 204 20.51 7.18 -10.72
C PRO A 204 20.98 5.82 -10.21
N LEU A 205 21.47 4.99 -11.14
CA LEU A 205 21.84 3.60 -10.88
C LEU A 205 22.81 3.45 -9.69
N TYR A 206 23.85 4.28 -9.63
CA TYR A 206 24.86 4.21 -8.58
C TYR A 206 24.28 4.50 -7.18
N LEU A 207 23.29 5.40 -7.08
CA LEU A 207 22.59 5.65 -5.81
C LEU A 207 21.69 4.48 -5.44
N TYR A 208 21.08 3.81 -6.44
CA TYR A 208 20.28 2.61 -6.20
C TYR A 208 21.16 1.45 -5.73
N GLU A 209 22.34 1.26 -6.32
CA GLU A 209 23.30 0.24 -5.90
C GLU A 209 23.73 0.40 -4.43
N GLU A 210 23.93 1.65 -3.97
CA GLU A 210 24.22 1.93 -2.56
C GLU A 210 23.07 1.47 -1.64
N LEU A 211 21.81 1.74 -2.04
CA LEU A 211 20.64 1.26 -1.30
C LEU A 211 20.55 -0.26 -1.30
N ILE A 212 20.83 -0.94 -2.43
CA ILE A 212 20.84 -2.40 -2.48
C ILE A 212 21.85 -2.94 -1.46
N GLY A 213 23.07 -2.39 -1.42
CA GLY A 213 24.08 -2.82 -0.45
C GLY A 213 23.62 -2.67 0.99
N GLN A 214 22.96 -1.54 1.30
CA GLN A 214 22.40 -1.26 2.63
C GLN A 214 21.32 -2.28 3.03
N TYR A 215 20.33 -2.52 2.16
CA TYR A 215 19.19 -3.40 2.48
C TYR A 215 19.51 -4.89 2.33
N GLN A 216 20.48 -5.25 1.48
CA GLN A 216 21.02 -6.62 1.44
C GLN A 216 21.66 -6.99 2.78
N ALA A 217 22.43 -6.07 3.39
CA ALA A 217 23.05 -6.31 4.70
C ALA A 217 22.02 -6.45 5.83
N LEU A 218 20.84 -5.85 5.67
CA LEU A 218 19.73 -5.98 6.61
C LEU A 218 19.09 -7.39 6.58
N ASP A 219 19.14 -8.07 5.44
CA ASP A 219 18.53 -9.39 5.18
C ASP A 219 17.05 -9.45 5.60
N GLN A 220 16.30 -8.37 5.32
CA GLN A 220 14.87 -8.30 5.61
C GLN A 220 14.06 -8.69 4.35
N PRO A 221 13.22 -9.74 4.41
CA PRO A 221 12.56 -10.29 3.22
C PRO A 221 11.69 -9.30 2.46
N THR A 222 10.76 -8.62 3.13
CA THR A 222 9.77 -7.77 2.44
C THR A 222 10.36 -6.51 1.81
N ALA A 223 11.42 -5.95 2.38
CA ALA A 223 12.19 -4.85 1.80
C ALA A 223 12.98 -5.34 0.57
N SER A 224 13.61 -6.52 0.67
CA SER A 224 14.38 -7.12 -0.42
C SER A 224 13.51 -7.52 -1.61
N MET A 225 12.24 -7.91 -1.39
CA MET A 225 11.27 -8.12 -2.47
C MET A 225 11.10 -6.88 -3.36
N GLY A 226 11.11 -5.68 -2.76
CA GLY A 226 11.05 -4.42 -3.51
C GLY A 226 12.23 -4.19 -4.44
N ILE A 227 13.44 -4.60 -4.02
CA ILE A 227 14.65 -4.57 -4.87
C ILE A 227 14.52 -5.56 -6.02
N ILE A 228 14.08 -6.79 -5.73
CA ILE A 228 13.88 -7.84 -6.72
C ILE A 228 12.89 -7.36 -7.79
N ASN A 229 11.73 -6.83 -7.37
CA ASN A 229 10.71 -6.30 -8.28
C ASN A 229 11.25 -5.17 -9.13
N HIS A 230 11.94 -4.20 -8.52
CA HIS A 230 12.52 -3.08 -9.25
C HIS A 230 13.48 -3.56 -10.35
N ILE A 231 14.42 -4.44 -10.03
CA ILE A 231 15.42 -4.91 -11.00
C ILE A 231 14.76 -5.71 -12.13
N ILE A 232 13.82 -6.60 -11.79
CA ILE A 232 13.19 -7.51 -12.76
C ILE A 232 12.20 -6.78 -13.64
N GLU A 233 11.26 -6.01 -13.08
CA GLU A 233 10.23 -5.31 -13.85
C GLU A 233 10.83 -4.24 -14.76
N ARG A 234 11.94 -3.61 -14.34
CA ARG A 234 12.64 -2.61 -15.14
C ARG A 234 13.71 -3.18 -16.05
N ARG A 235 13.98 -4.49 -15.99
CA ARG A 235 15.07 -5.14 -16.73
C ARG A 235 16.39 -4.40 -16.56
N ALA A 236 16.71 -4.05 -15.32
CA ALA A 236 17.90 -3.29 -14.98
C ALA A 236 19.15 -4.19 -15.05
N GLU A 237 19.57 -4.53 -16.28
CA GLU A 237 20.68 -5.44 -16.57
C GLU A 237 21.97 -5.12 -15.78
N PRO A 238 22.38 -3.85 -15.61
CA PRO A 238 23.55 -3.51 -14.78
C PRO A 238 23.45 -3.99 -13.32
N LEU A 239 22.25 -4.22 -12.81
CA LEU A 239 22.01 -4.67 -11.42
C LEU A 239 21.88 -6.19 -11.29
N TYR A 240 21.96 -6.96 -12.38
CA TYR A 240 21.72 -8.41 -12.30
C TYR A 240 22.74 -9.14 -11.41
N ASP A 241 24.00 -8.71 -11.39
CA ASP A 241 25.00 -9.27 -10.46
C ASP A 241 24.63 -9.01 -8.99
N ARG A 242 24.04 -7.84 -8.70
CA ARG A 242 23.55 -7.49 -7.36
C ARG A 242 22.30 -8.30 -7.00
N LEU A 243 21.40 -8.52 -7.96
CA LEU A 243 20.22 -9.36 -7.78
C LEU A 243 20.62 -10.81 -7.42
N GLU A 244 21.56 -11.39 -8.15
CA GLU A 244 22.07 -12.74 -7.84
C GLU A 244 22.69 -12.80 -6.44
N ALA A 245 23.53 -11.82 -6.12
CA ALA A 245 24.16 -11.74 -4.80
C ALA A 245 23.10 -11.68 -3.68
N LEU A 246 22.06 -10.85 -3.84
CA LEU A 246 20.95 -10.72 -2.90
C LEU A 246 20.22 -12.06 -2.69
N ILE A 247 19.84 -12.73 -3.78
CA ILE A 247 19.09 -14.01 -3.76
C ILE A 247 19.92 -15.14 -3.13
N LEU A 248 21.23 -15.18 -3.41
CA LEU A 248 22.09 -16.23 -2.88
C LEU A 248 22.49 -15.97 -1.43
N SER A 249 22.69 -14.72 -1.03
CA SER A 249 23.17 -14.37 0.31
C SER A 249 22.09 -14.39 1.39
N THR A 250 20.82 -14.25 1.01
CA THR A 250 19.74 -14.19 2.01
C THR A 250 19.61 -15.47 2.83
N ARG A 251 19.26 -15.36 4.12
CA ARG A 251 18.96 -16.53 4.96
C ARG A 251 17.52 -17.00 4.83
N ASP A 252 16.66 -16.17 4.27
CA ASP A 252 15.24 -16.45 4.09
C ASP A 252 15.01 -17.30 2.84
N LYS A 253 14.49 -18.52 3.05
CA LYS A 253 14.23 -19.46 1.96
C LYS A 253 13.08 -19.00 1.06
N ASP A 254 12.10 -18.28 1.61
CA ASP A 254 10.96 -17.80 0.85
C ASP A 254 11.36 -16.61 -0.03
N LEU A 255 12.21 -15.70 0.46
CA LEU A 255 12.81 -14.65 -0.37
C LEU A 255 13.66 -15.24 -1.49
N ARG A 256 14.50 -16.24 -1.18
CA ARG A 256 15.32 -16.92 -2.20
C ARG A 256 14.42 -17.55 -3.26
N ARG A 257 13.42 -18.33 -2.84
CA ARG A 257 12.43 -18.95 -3.73
C ARG A 257 11.74 -17.91 -4.60
N TYR A 258 11.27 -16.84 -3.99
CA TYR A 258 10.61 -15.72 -4.66
C TYR A 258 11.50 -15.11 -5.75
N GLY A 259 12.75 -14.76 -5.43
CA GLY A 259 13.69 -14.19 -6.40
C GLY A 259 13.96 -15.11 -7.59
N LEU A 260 14.20 -16.40 -7.34
CA LEU A 260 14.44 -17.39 -8.40
C LEU A 260 13.20 -17.56 -9.31
N VAL A 261 12.01 -17.66 -8.72
CA VAL A 261 10.74 -17.76 -9.47
C VAL A 261 10.49 -16.51 -10.29
N MET A 262 10.73 -15.32 -9.73
CA MET A 262 10.58 -14.05 -10.45
C MET A 262 11.54 -13.93 -11.63
N MET A 263 12.80 -14.36 -11.48
CA MET A 263 13.76 -14.41 -12.59
C MET A 263 13.27 -15.30 -13.74
N ALA A 264 12.69 -16.47 -13.42
CA ALA A 264 12.11 -17.36 -14.42
C ALA A 264 10.86 -16.77 -15.08
N ALA A 265 9.96 -16.21 -14.27
CA ALA A 265 8.67 -15.67 -14.71
C ALA A 265 8.81 -14.42 -15.59
N ALA A 266 9.91 -13.67 -15.44
CA ALA A 266 10.19 -12.46 -16.24
C ALA A 266 10.28 -12.72 -17.75
N ARG A 267 10.56 -13.97 -18.16
CA ARG A 267 10.80 -14.38 -19.55
C ARG A 267 11.84 -13.51 -20.27
N ASP A 268 12.85 -13.10 -19.53
CA ASP A 268 14.01 -12.37 -20.02
C ASP A 268 15.18 -13.33 -20.21
N ASP A 269 15.78 -13.34 -21.40
CA ASP A 269 16.80 -14.33 -21.74
C ASP A 269 18.07 -14.17 -20.89
N ALA A 270 18.44 -12.94 -20.52
CA ALA A 270 19.60 -12.69 -19.67
C ALA A 270 19.36 -13.15 -18.22
N LEU A 271 18.19 -12.85 -17.64
CA LEU A 271 17.79 -13.40 -16.33
C LEU A 271 17.66 -14.92 -16.34
N GLY A 272 17.09 -15.49 -17.40
CA GLY A 272 16.97 -16.94 -17.57
C GLY A 272 18.33 -17.63 -17.65
N ALA A 273 19.28 -17.06 -18.41
CA ALA A 273 20.63 -17.60 -18.51
C ALA A 273 21.35 -17.57 -17.16
N ARG A 274 21.19 -16.48 -16.40
CA ARG A 274 21.70 -16.32 -15.03
C ARG A 274 21.10 -17.35 -14.07
N LEU A 275 19.79 -17.53 -14.08
CA LEU A 275 19.10 -18.57 -13.29
C LEU A 275 19.66 -19.97 -13.58
N LEU A 276 19.83 -20.33 -14.86
CA LEU A 276 20.43 -21.62 -15.24
C LEU A 276 21.90 -21.73 -14.79
N GLY A 277 22.65 -20.63 -14.80
CA GLY A 277 24.00 -20.55 -14.25
C GLY A 277 24.04 -20.83 -12.75
N MET A 278 23.21 -20.13 -11.98
CA MET A 278 23.08 -20.30 -10.52
C MET A 278 22.66 -21.74 -10.16
N ALA A 279 21.70 -22.32 -10.89
CA ALA A 279 21.22 -23.69 -10.67
C ALA A 279 22.35 -24.74 -10.75
N LYS A 280 23.34 -24.55 -11.63
CA LYS A 280 24.50 -25.46 -11.74
C LYS A 280 25.36 -25.48 -10.48
N LEU A 281 25.36 -24.39 -9.71
CA LEU A 281 26.14 -24.20 -8.48
C LEU A 281 25.30 -24.34 -7.20
N ALA A 282 23.99 -24.63 -7.33
CA ALA A 282 23.06 -24.75 -6.21
C ALA A 282 23.56 -25.74 -5.15
N ARG A 283 23.41 -25.41 -3.86
CA ARG A 283 23.70 -26.33 -2.74
C ARG A 283 22.59 -27.37 -2.60
N ALA A 284 22.88 -28.49 -1.94
CA ALA A 284 21.92 -29.58 -1.72
C ALA A 284 20.59 -29.09 -1.12
N ASP A 285 20.67 -28.26 -0.07
CA ASP A 285 19.50 -27.71 0.63
C ASP A 285 18.65 -26.74 -0.21
N ASP A 286 19.22 -26.19 -1.28
CA ASP A 286 18.57 -25.22 -2.18
C ASP A 286 18.04 -25.89 -3.45
N LEU A 287 18.36 -27.17 -3.71
CA LEU A 287 17.96 -27.88 -4.93
C LEU A 287 16.44 -27.82 -5.21
N PRO A 288 15.54 -28.01 -4.22
CA PRO A 288 14.10 -27.93 -4.48
C PRO A 288 13.67 -26.57 -5.04
N LEU A 289 14.27 -25.49 -4.54
CA LEU A 289 13.94 -24.12 -4.95
C LEU A 289 14.39 -23.86 -6.40
N PHE A 290 15.57 -24.34 -6.76
CA PHE A 290 16.07 -24.24 -8.13
C PHE A 290 15.32 -25.13 -9.12
N ILE A 291 14.90 -26.33 -8.71
CA ILE A 291 14.08 -27.20 -9.56
C ILE A 291 12.78 -26.48 -9.91
N GLU A 292 12.06 -25.97 -8.92
CA GLU A 292 10.82 -25.22 -9.12
C GLU A 292 11.01 -24.03 -10.07
N ALA A 293 12.02 -23.19 -9.84
CA ALA A 293 12.26 -22.02 -10.68
C ALA A 293 12.67 -22.41 -12.12
N VAL A 294 13.52 -23.42 -12.29
CA VAL A 294 13.98 -23.87 -13.61
C VAL A 294 12.83 -24.56 -14.38
N GLU A 295 11.86 -25.18 -13.71
CA GLU A 295 10.65 -25.70 -14.35
C GLU A 295 9.83 -24.61 -15.06
N LEU A 296 9.90 -23.37 -14.57
CA LEU A 296 9.22 -22.21 -15.16
C LEU A 296 10.04 -21.52 -16.26
N CYS A 297 11.34 -21.82 -16.39
CA CYS A 297 12.23 -21.19 -17.35
C CYS A 297 11.89 -21.58 -18.81
N HIS A 298 11.93 -20.62 -19.73
CA HIS A 298 11.61 -20.85 -21.15
C HIS A 298 12.82 -21.21 -22.02
N LEU A 299 14.04 -21.12 -21.48
CA LEU A 299 15.26 -21.28 -22.27
C LEU A 299 15.60 -22.75 -22.60
N PRO A 300 16.25 -23.04 -23.74
CA PRO A 300 16.59 -24.40 -24.18
C PRO A 300 17.43 -25.22 -23.17
N GLY A 301 18.28 -24.55 -22.38
CA GLY A 301 19.12 -25.21 -21.36
C GLY A 301 18.37 -25.75 -20.13
N ARG A 302 17.05 -25.52 -20.05
CA ARG A 302 16.18 -25.98 -18.96
C ARG A 302 16.25 -27.49 -18.74
N THR A 303 16.00 -28.29 -19.79
CA THR A 303 15.82 -29.75 -19.66
C THR A 303 17.09 -30.42 -19.11
N GLU A 304 18.25 -30.03 -19.63
CA GLU A 304 19.54 -30.53 -19.14
C GLU A 304 19.80 -30.14 -17.68
N THR A 305 19.51 -28.88 -17.33
CA THR A 305 19.70 -28.37 -15.97
C THR A 305 18.78 -29.07 -14.97
N LEU A 306 17.52 -29.30 -15.32
CA LEU A 306 16.57 -30.07 -14.48
C LEU A 306 17.04 -31.49 -14.25
N ALA A 307 17.43 -32.20 -15.31
CA ALA A 307 17.93 -33.57 -15.19
C ALA A 307 19.16 -33.65 -14.28
N ARG A 308 20.03 -32.64 -14.31
CA ARG A 308 21.20 -32.54 -13.42
C ARG A 308 20.81 -32.27 -11.98
N LEU A 309 19.87 -31.35 -11.73
CA LEU A 309 19.40 -31.04 -10.38
C LEU A 309 18.70 -32.25 -9.74
N GLN A 310 17.82 -32.92 -10.47
CA GLN A 310 17.09 -34.11 -9.99
C GLN A 310 18.03 -35.26 -9.62
N LYS A 311 19.12 -35.47 -10.36
CA LYS A 311 20.15 -36.47 -10.01
C LYS A 311 20.91 -36.17 -8.71
N ARG A 312 20.91 -34.91 -8.27
CA ARG A 312 21.59 -34.46 -7.04
C ARG A 312 20.65 -34.43 -5.83
N LEU A 313 19.35 -34.61 -6.07
CA LEU A 313 18.35 -34.69 -5.01
C LEU A 313 18.51 -36.05 -4.31
N PRO A 314 18.66 -36.08 -2.97
CA PRO A 314 18.78 -37.32 -2.22
C PRO A 314 17.47 -38.15 -2.24
#